data_AF-A0A1E4TN69-F1
#
_entry.id   AF-A0A1E4TN69-F1
#
_cell.length_a   1.000
_cell.length_b   1.000
_cell.length_c   1.000
_cell.angle_alpha   90.00
_cell.angle_beta   90.00
_cell.angle_gamma   90.00
#
_symmetry.space_group_name_H-M   'P 1'
#
loop_
_entity.id
_entity.type
_entity.pdbx_description
1 polymer ?
#
loop_
_entity_poly.entity_id
_entity_poly.type
_entity_poly.pdbx_seq_one_letter_code
_entity_poly.pdbx_strand_id
1 'polypeptide(L)'
;MSLKSTILYVLGIFFMLHSAYSAFSFNQYLKASLSLNKPTLPNDIKFELILSAILIVYATFENVLFNTGNVYNYEIVTGEKKPVTKKLKLNSIYMNQITAEDEKLGKCVFDELENRSCYMDVAERRAEFEKWFNNQ
;
A
#
# COMPACT_ATOMS: atom_id res chain seq x y z
N MET A 1 -0.14 -2.74 -3.91
CA MET A 1 0.03 -1.57 -4.79
C MET A 1 -0.92 -1.77 -5.95
N SER A 2 -1.59 -0.71 -6.42
CA SER A 2 -2.35 -0.79 -7.66
C SER A 2 -1.42 -1.04 -8.84
N LEU A 3 -1.84 -1.89 -9.78
CA LEU A 3 -1.07 -2.18 -11.01
C LEU A 3 -0.68 -0.89 -11.75
N LYS A 4 -1.59 0.10 -11.77
CA LYS A 4 -1.37 1.41 -12.39
C LYS A 4 -0.19 2.15 -11.75
N SER A 5 -0.18 2.22 -10.42
CA SER A 5 0.91 2.85 -9.66
C SER A 5 2.23 2.12 -9.89
N THR A 6 2.23 0.79 -9.93
CA THR A 6 3.44 0.00 -10.22
C THR A 6 4.01 0.30 -11.61
N ILE A 7 3.18 0.37 -12.65
CA ILE A 7 3.62 0.72 -14.01
C ILE A 7 4.23 2.13 -14.04
N LEU A 8 3.59 3.10 -13.40
CA LEU A 8 4.07 4.48 -13.33
C LEU A 8 5.43 4.57 -12.61
N TYR A 9 5.62 3.83 -11.53
CA TYR A 9 6.91 3.74 -10.85
C TYR A 9 8.00 3.16 -11.74
N VAL A 10 7.71 2.05 -12.43
CA VAL A 10 8.69 1.40 -13.31
C VAL A 10 9.10 2.35 -14.43
N LEU A 11 8.15 3.00 -15.09
CA LEU A 11 8.43 3.97 -16.15
C LEU A 11 9.18 5.21 -15.62
N GLY A 12 8.77 5.74 -14.46
CA GLY A 12 9.43 6.88 -13.84
C GLY A 12 10.88 6.58 -13.47
N ILE A 13 11.14 5.43 -12.84
CA ILE A 13 12.50 4.99 -12.50
C ILE A 13 13.33 4.77 -13.77
N PHE A 14 12.75 4.16 -14.80
CA PHE A 14 13.44 3.94 -16.06
C PHE A 14 13.88 5.25 -16.73
N PHE A 15 12.99 6.25 -16.84
CA PHE A 15 13.35 7.57 -17.37
C PHE A 15 14.34 8.33 -16.48
N MET A 16 14.25 8.16 -15.16
CA MET A 16 15.22 8.78 -14.25
C MET A 16 16.62 8.19 -14.44
N LEU A 17 16.73 6.86 -14.60
CA LEU A 17 18.00 6.19 -14.89
C LEU A 17 18.52 6.57 -16.28
N HIS A 18 17.65 6.65 -17.28
CA HIS A 18 18.02 7.04 -18.63
C HIS A 18 18.54 8.49 -18.69
N SER A 19 17.83 9.44 -18.08
CA SER A 19 18.27 10.84 -17.99
C SER A 19 19.56 11.00 -17.17
N ALA A 20 19.74 10.22 -16.09
CA ALA A 20 20.97 10.21 -15.31
C ALA A 20 22.17 9.69 -16.12
N TYR A 21 21.98 8.62 -16.90
CA TYR A 21 23.02 8.10 -17.79
C TYR A 21 23.36 9.09 -18.91
N SER A 22 22.36 9.73 -19.51
CA SER A 22 22.56 10.77 -20.54
C SER A 22 23.28 12.00 -19.99
N ALA A 23 22.95 12.44 -18.77
CA ALA A 23 23.68 13.51 -18.09
C ALA A 23 25.13 13.11 -17.78
N PHE A 24 25.36 11.86 -17.37
CA PHE A 24 26.70 11.33 -17.12
C PHE A 24 27.56 11.31 -18.39
N SER A 25 27.05 10.76 -19.49
CA SER A 25 27.77 10.69 -20.77
C SER A 25 28.05 12.07 -21.34
N PHE A 26 27.08 13.00 -21.26
CA PHE A 26 27.28 14.40 -21.66
C PHE A 26 28.39 15.06 -20.82
N ASN A 27 28.38 14.88 -19.50
CA ASN A 27 29.41 15.43 -18.63
C ASN A 27 30.79 14.82 -18.87
N GLN A 28 30.86 13.52 -19.18
CA GLN A 28 32.11 12.86 -19.58
C GLN A 28 32.64 13.45 -20.89
N TYR A 29 31.77 13.64 -21.88
CA TYR A 29 32.11 14.27 -23.14
C TYR A 29 32.63 15.70 -22.94
N LEU A 30 31.95 16.50 -22.12
CA LEU A 30 32.40 17.86 -21.79
C LEU A 30 33.76 17.92 -21.11
N LYS A 31 34.09 16.93 -20.27
CA LYS A 31 35.41 16.86 -19.64
C LYS A 31 36.50 16.50 -20.66
N ALA A 32 36.18 15.65 -21.64
CA ALA A 32 37.11 15.24 -22.68
C ALA A 32 37.30 16.32 -23.75
N SER A 33 36.25 17.06 -24.11
CA SER A 33 36.32 18.22 -24.98
C SER A 33 36.85 19.40 -24.18
N LEU A 34 38.11 19.79 -24.37
CA LEU A 34 38.77 20.95 -23.75
C LEU A 34 38.14 22.31 -24.19
N SER A 35 36.82 22.46 -24.08
CA SER A 35 36.10 23.65 -24.52
C SER A 35 36.17 24.75 -23.47
N LEU A 36 36.74 25.90 -23.87
CA LEU A 36 36.84 27.12 -23.04
C LEU A 36 35.46 27.65 -22.62
N ASN A 37 34.42 27.38 -23.42
CA ASN A 37 33.03 27.65 -23.06
C ASN A 37 32.40 26.36 -22.53
N LYS A 38 31.95 26.36 -21.28
CA LYS A 38 31.21 25.25 -20.68
C LYS A 38 29.79 25.23 -21.25
N PRO A 39 29.44 24.27 -22.12
CA PRO A 39 28.09 24.15 -22.62
C PRO A 39 27.16 23.82 -21.45
N THR A 40 25.97 24.43 -21.44
CA THR A 40 24.95 24.09 -20.45
C THR A 40 24.32 22.74 -20.79
N LEU A 41 23.75 22.07 -19.78
CA LEU A 41 23.07 20.80 -20.01
C LEU A 41 21.93 20.99 -21.05
N PRO A 42 21.84 20.13 -22.06
CA PRO A 42 20.75 20.11 -23.03
C PRO A 42 19.37 20.08 -22.36
N ASN A 43 18.40 20.76 -22.99
CA ASN A 43 17.07 20.92 -22.40
C ASN A 43 16.24 19.64 -22.45
N ASP A 44 16.47 18.76 -23.42
CA ASP A 44 15.88 17.42 -23.51
C ASP A 44 16.15 16.59 -22.24
N ILE A 45 17.40 16.52 -21.77
CA ILE A 45 17.77 15.80 -20.54
C ILE A 45 17.06 16.41 -19.31
N LYS A 46 16.93 17.76 -19.26
CA LYS A 46 16.20 18.44 -18.18
C LYS A 46 14.72 18.09 -18.19
N PHE A 47 14.08 18.10 -19.37
CA PHE A 47 12.66 17.78 -19.49
C PHE A 47 12.37 16.31 -19.17
N GLU A 48 13.24 15.39 -19.59
CA GLU A 48 13.12 13.97 -19.25
C GLU A 48 13.19 13.74 -17.74
N LEU A 49 14.14 14.39 -17.06
CA LEU A 49 14.26 14.31 -15.60
C LEU A 49 13.02 14.87 -14.90
N ILE A 50 12.52 16.04 -15.32
CA ILE A 50 11.30 16.65 -14.76
C ILE A 50 10.10 15.72 -14.96
N LEU A 51 9.95 15.14 -16.15
CA LEU A 51 8.88 14.19 -16.46
C LEU A 51 8.97 12.94 -15.57
N SER A 52 10.17 12.39 -15.37
CA SER A 52 10.39 11.25 -14.47
C SER A 52 9.99 11.56 -13.03
N ALA A 53 10.33 12.76 -12.54
CA ALA A 53 9.98 13.20 -11.19
C ALA A 53 8.46 13.33 -11.03
N ILE A 54 7.77 13.91 -12.00
CA ILE A 54 6.31 14.02 -12.01
C ILE A 54 5.66 12.64 -11.99
N LEU A 55 6.13 11.69 -12.80
CA LEU A 55 5.60 10.33 -12.83
C LEU A 55 5.76 9.61 -11.49
N ILE A 56 6.93 9.71 -10.86
CA ILE A 56 7.19 9.09 -9.55
C ILE A 56 6.29 9.71 -8.48
N VAL A 57 6.17 11.04 -8.45
CA VAL A 57 5.29 11.74 -7.49
C VAL A 57 3.82 11.36 -7.73
N TYR A 58 3.36 11.30 -8.97
CA TYR A 58 2.00 10.86 -9.24
C TYR A 58 1.76 9.39 -8.84
N ALA A 59 2.74 8.51 -9.08
CA ALA A 59 2.69 7.12 -8.67
C ALA A 59 2.62 6.95 -7.14
N THR A 60 3.31 7.80 -6.36
CA THR A 60 3.24 7.81 -4.90
C THR A 60 1.86 8.21 -4.40
N PHE A 61 1.29 9.29 -4.95
CA PHE A 61 -0.08 9.71 -4.61
C PHE A 61 -1.10 8.61 -4.91
N GLU A 62 -1.03 7.98 -6.07
CA GLU A 62 -1.92 6.89 -6.44
C GLU A 62 -1.84 5.71 -5.47
N ASN A 63 -0.63 5.35 -5.04
CA ASN A 63 -0.41 4.26 -4.09
C ASN A 63 -0.93 4.58 -2.68
N VAL A 64 -0.80 5.82 -2.24
CA VAL A 64 -1.24 6.23 -0.89
C VAL A 64 -2.75 6.38 -0.83
N LEU A 65 -3.36 7.03 -1.85
CA LEU A 65 -4.77 7.42 -1.83
C LEU A 65 -5.70 6.29 -2.28
N PHE A 66 -5.37 5.58 -3.37
CA PHE A 66 -6.31 4.68 -4.04
C PHE A 66 -6.04 3.19 -3.83
N ASN A 67 -5.00 2.84 -3.07
CA ASN A 67 -4.76 1.46 -2.67
C ASN A 67 -5.62 1.12 -1.45
N THR A 68 -6.94 1.08 -1.64
CA THR A 68 -7.89 0.56 -0.66
C THR A 68 -7.78 -0.97 -0.68
N GLY A 69 -7.28 -1.54 0.41
CA GLY A 69 -7.39 -2.98 0.61
C GLY A 69 -8.86 -3.33 0.74
N ASN A 70 -9.34 -4.33 -0.01
CA ASN A 70 -10.66 -4.87 0.23
C ASN A 70 -10.65 -5.58 1.59
N VAL A 71 -11.30 -4.97 2.58
CA VAL A 71 -11.56 -5.63 3.86
C VAL A 71 -12.90 -6.34 3.70
N TYR A 72 -12.95 -7.62 4.04
CA TYR A 72 -14.17 -8.41 3.99
C TYR A 72 -14.63 -8.71 5.41
N ASN A 73 -15.93 -8.59 5.64
CA ASN A 73 -16.59 -9.17 6.80
C ASN A 73 -17.38 -10.40 6.36
N TYR A 74 -17.56 -11.32 7.30
CA TYR A 74 -18.46 -12.46 7.14
C TYR A 74 -19.76 -12.13 7.86
N GLU A 75 -20.87 -12.28 7.18
CA GLU A 75 -22.17 -12.23 7.84
C GLU A 75 -22.35 -13.49 8.69
N ILE A 76 -22.61 -13.31 9.99
CA ILE A 76 -22.64 -14.40 10.98
C ILE A 76 -23.74 -15.44 10.67
N VAL A 77 -24.85 -14.99 10.06
CA VAL A 77 -26.04 -15.82 9.84
C VAL A 77 -25.98 -16.60 8.52
N THR A 78 -25.51 -15.97 7.45
CA THR A 78 -25.49 -16.55 6.09
C THR A 78 -24.11 -17.06 5.68
N GLY A 79 -23.05 -16.66 6.38
CA GLY A 79 -21.66 -16.96 6.02
C GLY A 79 -21.17 -16.20 4.78
N GLU A 80 -21.98 -15.30 4.23
CA GLU A 80 -21.63 -14.57 3.01
C GLU A 80 -20.54 -13.53 3.27
N LYS A 81 -19.59 -13.43 2.32
CA LYS A 81 -18.53 -12.42 2.34
C LYS A 81 -19.09 -11.08 1.89
N LYS A 82 -19.26 -10.14 2.81
CA LYS A 82 -19.65 -8.77 2.50
C LYS A 82 -18.41 -7.87 2.44
N PRO A 83 -18.17 -7.15 1.33
CA PRO A 83 -17.07 -6.20 1.28
C PRO A 83 -17.38 -5.01 2.19
N VAL A 84 -16.47 -4.72 3.12
CA VAL A 84 -16.50 -3.49 3.92
C VAL A 84 -15.61 -2.49 3.21
N THR A 85 -16.23 -1.57 2.50
CA THR A 85 -15.51 -0.56 1.72
C THR A 85 -14.89 0.46 2.66
N LYS A 86 -13.61 0.29 3.01
CA LYS A 86 -12.86 1.35 3.69
C LYS A 86 -12.55 2.45 2.67
N LYS A 87 -13.10 3.65 2.87
CA LYS A 87 -12.97 4.77 1.93
C LYS A 87 -11.55 5.32 1.82
N LEU A 88 -10.73 5.18 2.87
CA LEU A 88 -9.38 5.74 2.94
C LEU A 88 -8.43 4.74 3.61
N LYS A 89 -7.21 4.65 3.10
CA LYS A 89 -6.17 3.79 3.68
C LYS A 89 -5.64 4.32 5.01
N LEU A 90 -5.67 5.63 5.20
CA LEU A 90 -5.19 6.28 6.43
C LEU A 90 -6.22 6.08 7.54
N ASN A 91 -5.76 5.59 8.69
CA ASN A 91 -6.58 5.49 9.88
C ASN A 91 -6.75 6.89 10.50
N SER A 92 -7.89 7.11 11.15
CA SER A 92 -8.04 8.28 12.01
C SER A 92 -7.01 8.26 13.13
N ILE A 93 -6.67 9.43 13.67
CA ILE A 93 -5.83 9.57 14.87
C ILE A 93 -6.70 9.45 16.14
N TYR A 94 -8.01 9.70 16.02
CA TYR A 94 -8.92 9.69 17.15
C TYR A 94 -9.34 8.27 17.51
N MET A 95 -9.06 7.85 18.75
CA MET A 95 -9.33 6.50 19.23
C MET A 95 -10.80 6.09 19.03
N ASN A 96 -11.75 6.97 19.38
CA ASN A 96 -13.18 6.69 19.20
C ASN A 96 -13.56 6.34 17.75
N GLN A 97 -12.91 6.97 16.76
CA GLN A 97 -13.16 6.69 15.34
C GLN A 97 -12.51 5.38 14.91
N ILE A 98 -11.29 5.08 15.38
CA ILE A 98 -10.60 3.82 15.10
C ILE A 98 -11.38 2.65 15.71
N THR A 99 -11.74 2.75 16.99
CA THR A 99 -12.49 1.70 17.69
C THR A 99 -13.84 1.45 17.00
N ALA A 100 -14.55 2.51 16.59
CA ALA A 100 -15.80 2.35 15.83
C ALA A 100 -15.61 1.71 14.44
N GLU A 101 -14.44 1.87 13.80
CA GLU A 101 -14.11 1.15 12.56
C GLU A 101 -13.79 -0.33 12.82
N ASP A 102 -13.05 -0.64 13.88
CA ASP A 102 -12.71 -2.01 14.26
C ASP A 102 -13.95 -2.79 14.73
N GLU A 103 -14.85 -2.16 15.49
CA GLU A 103 -16.13 -2.74 15.90
C GLU A 103 -17.02 -3.08 14.71
N LYS A 104 -17.04 -2.24 13.66
CA LYS A 104 -17.73 -2.58 12.40
C LYS A 104 -17.17 -3.84 11.76
N LEU A 105 -15.90 -4.13 11.96
CA LEU A 105 -15.23 -5.35 11.50
C LEU A 105 -15.39 -6.52 12.48
N GLY A 106 -16.10 -6.34 13.60
CA GLY A 106 -16.19 -7.33 14.67
C GLY A 106 -14.86 -7.59 15.37
N LYS A 107 -13.91 -6.65 15.28
CA LYS A 107 -12.63 -6.73 15.96
C LYS A 107 -12.70 -5.97 17.28
N CYS A 108 -12.25 -6.62 18.35
CA CYS A 108 -12.00 -5.97 19.62
C CYS A 108 -10.47 -5.75 19.77
N VAL A 109 -10.06 -4.57 20.25
CA VAL A 109 -8.65 -4.30 20.54
C VAL A 109 -8.16 -5.14 21.73
N PHE A 110 -9.07 -5.48 22.63
CA PHE A 110 -8.81 -6.27 23.83
C PHE A 110 -9.21 -7.73 23.68
N ASP A 111 -9.37 -8.22 22.44
CA ASP A 111 -9.85 -9.58 22.15
C ASP A 111 -8.99 -10.66 22.83
N GLU A 112 -7.67 -10.45 22.90
CA GLU A 112 -6.76 -11.37 23.59
C GLU A 112 -7.02 -11.46 25.10
N LEU A 113 -7.41 -10.34 25.73
CA LEU A 113 -7.68 -10.25 27.16
C LEU A 113 -9.10 -10.75 27.49
N GLU A 114 -10.06 -10.47 26.61
CA GLU A 114 -11.46 -10.86 26.77
C GLU A 114 -11.67 -12.36 26.49
N ASN A 115 -11.16 -12.86 25.36
CA ASN A 115 -11.33 -14.26 24.97
C ASN A 115 -10.46 -15.22 25.80
N ARG A 116 -9.41 -14.72 26.46
CA ARG A 116 -8.52 -15.51 27.33
C ARG A 116 -8.15 -16.86 26.72
N SER A 117 -7.74 -16.84 25.46
CA SER A 117 -7.55 -18.07 24.66
C SER A 117 -6.59 -19.07 25.30
N CYS A 118 -5.64 -18.60 26.11
CA CYS A 118 -4.70 -19.42 26.88
C CYS A 118 -5.33 -20.17 28.07
N TYR A 119 -6.51 -19.79 28.55
CA TYR A 119 -7.25 -20.43 29.64
C TYR A 119 -8.47 -21.21 29.16
N MET A 120 -8.62 -21.39 27.85
CA MET A 120 -9.75 -22.12 27.28
C MET A 120 -9.62 -23.61 27.59
N ASP A 121 -10.66 -24.21 28.22
CA ASP A 121 -10.74 -25.66 28.33
C ASP A 121 -11.07 -26.26 26.96
N VAL A 122 -10.04 -26.86 26.36
CA VAL A 122 -10.13 -27.47 25.03
C VAL A 122 -11.01 -28.73 25.05
N ALA A 123 -11.03 -29.47 26.16
CA ALA A 123 -11.82 -30.69 26.27
C ALA A 123 -13.32 -30.36 26.34
N GLU A 124 -13.70 -29.36 27.13
CA GLU A 124 -15.08 -28.89 27.23
C GLU A 124 -15.59 -28.36 25.88
N ARG A 125 -14.81 -27.49 25.22
CA ARG A 125 -15.12 -26.96 23.87
C ARG A 125 -15.37 -28.05 22.83
N ARG A 126 -14.63 -29.17 22.90
CA ARG A 126 -14.82 -30.31 22.00
C ARG A 126 -16.13 -31.03 22.29
N ALA A 127 -16.46 -31.25 23.56
CA ALA A 127 -17.71 -31.88 23.96
C ALA A 127 -18.92 -31.02 23.57
N GLU A 128 -18.83 -29.69 23.70
CA GLU A 128 -19.86 -28.76 23.21
C GLU A 128 -20.06 -28.87 21.70
N PHE A 129 -18.96 -28.90 20.94
CA PHE A 129 -19.01 -29.07 19.50
C PHE A 129 -19.65 -30.40 19.09
N GLU A 130 -19.30 -31.50 19.75
CA GLU A 130 -19.93 -32.82 19.51
C GLU A 130 -21.43 -32.82 19.81
N LYS A 131 -21.85 -32.20 20.92
CA LYS A 131 -23.28 -32.04 21.25
C LYS A 131 -24.02 -31.24 20.19
N TRP A 132 -23.43 -30.15 19.72
CA TRP A 132 -24.01 -29.33 18.66
C TRP A 132 -24.13 -30.11 17.34
N PHE A 133 -23.07 -30.84 16.96
CA PHE A 133 -23.03 -31.65 15.75
C PHE A 133 -24.10 -32.76 15.75
N ASN A 134 -24.30 -33.42 16.89
CA ASN A 134 -25.31 -34.46 17.04
C ASN A 134 -26.76 -33.94 17.13
N ASN A 135 -26.94 -32.63 17.39
CA ASN A 135 -28.25 -31.97 17.46
C ASN A 135 -28.69 -31.32 16.13
N GLN A 136 -27.90 -31.45 15.06
CA GLN A 136 -28.28 -31.12 13.68
C GLN A 136 -28.91 -32.32 12.99
#